data_AF-A0A2E3KCY6-F1
#
_entry.id   AF-A0A2E3KCY6-F1
#
_cell.length_a   1.000
_cell.length_b   1.000
_cell.length_c   1.000
_cell.angle_alpha   90.00
_cell.angle_beta   90.00
_cell.angle_gamma   90.00
#
_symmetry.space_group_name_H-M   'P 1'
#
loop_
_entity.id
_entity.type
_entity.pdbx_description
1 polymer ?
#
loop_
_entity_poly.entity_id
_entity_poly.type
_entity_poly.pdbx_seq_one_letter_code
_entity_poly.pdbx_strand_id
1 'polypeptide(L)'
;MKTLAILTGPQGSGNHLWSKIFSLHEDVFGWKSLLDNYWEAHRYSEPFAACWRDPELLSQFDFSSHNHYFTSISVPLGIESKGTKWCPDIKEFGLKAQSLGMKVKICVIGRDQTILENQQKRIREESTIRHFYDALKGIQEAFPCPSFLSYELLYLYKQEYLKSLDLGFPIAWYDKRVNEILERDANTKYINYVKENPLDDGNKTGIPFPFNPNIPDPPSSDVLPCCGDKPCHC
;
A
#
# COMPACT_ATOMS: atom_id res chain seq x y z
N MET A 1 -9.99 -12.18 -24.84
CA MET A 1 -10.65 -11.84 -23.57
C MET A 1 -9.90 -10.67 -22.96
N LYS A 2 -10.60 -9.57 -22.61
CA LYS A 2 -9.99 -8.36 -22.04
C LYS A 2 -9.66 -8.57 -20.57
N THR A 3 -8.63 -7.89 -20.07
CA THR A 3 -8.20 -8.00 -18.67
C THR A 3 -8.30 -6.64 -17.98
N LEU A 4 -8.88 -6.62 -16.78
CA LEU A 4 -8.90 -5.46 -15.89
C LEU A 4 -8.03 -5.74 -14.67
N ALA A 5 -6.94 -4.99 -14.51
CA ALA A 5 -6.15 -4.96 -13.29
C ALA A 5 -6.72 -3.90 -12.34
N ILE A 6 -7.10 -4.33 -11.14
CA ILE A 6 -7.57 -3.46 -10.06
C ILE A 6 -6.48 -3.42 -9.01
N LEU A 7 -5.87 -2.24 -8.83
CA LEU A 7 -4.88 -1.98 -7.81
C LEU A 7 -5.55 -1.34 -6.58
N THR A 8 -5.39 -1.97 -5.42
CA THR A 8 -5.94 -1.45 -4.17
C THR A 8 -5.00 -1.66 -2.99
N GLY A 9 -5.24 -0.96 -1.90
CA GLY A 9 -4.43 -1.04 -0.70
C GLY A 9 -4.87 -0.03 0.36
N PRO A 10 -4.23 -0.05 1.53
CA PRO A 10 -4.47 0.96 2.56
C PRO A 10 -4.23 2.36 2.02
N GLN A 11 -5.00 3.34 2.48
CA GLN A 11 -4.71 4.75 2.18
C GLN A 11 -3.25 5.07 2.49
N GLY A 12 -2.53 5.58 1.48
CA GLY A 12 -1.13 5.96 1.64
C GLY A 12 -0.06 4.92 1.31
N SER A 13 -0.47 3.74 0.85
CA SER A 13 0.41 2.63 0.44
C SER A 13 1.07 2.81 -0.92
N GLY A 14 0.77 3.91 -1.63
CA GLY A 14 1.43 4.25 -2.90
C GLY A 14 0.58 4.03 -4.15
N ASN A 15 -0.75 4.18 -4.08
CA ASN A 15 -1.63 4.05 -5.25
C ASN A 15 -1.14 4.90 -6.43
N HIS A 16 -0.89 6.21 -6.25
CA HIS A 16 -0.38 7.06 -7.33
C HIS A 16 0.94 6.58 -7.93
N LEU A 17 1.86 6.09 -7.10
CA LEU A 17 3.15 5.58 -7.56
C LEU A 17 2.94 4.39 -8.51
N TRP A 18 2.19 3.39 -8.04
CA TRP A 18 1.89 2.22 -8.83
C TRP A 18 1.02 2.54 -10.05
N SER A 19 0.10 3.49 -9.95
CA SER A 19 -0.69 3.94 -11.10
C SER A 19 0.16 4.52 -12.21
N LYS A 20 1.25 5.24 -11.87
CA LYS A 20 2.23 5.66 -12.87
C LYS A 20 2.90 4.43 -13.49
N ILE A 21 3.41 3.50 -12.69
CA ILE A 21 4.09 2.28 -13.18
C ILE A 21 3.20 1.47 -14.14
N PHE A 22 1.97 1.14 -13.76
CA PHE A 22 1.05 0.37 -14.60
C PHE A 22 0.62 1.13 -15.86
N SER A 23 0.57 2.47 -15.81
CA SER A 23 0.17 3.29 -16.95
C SER A 23 1.30 3.52 -17.96
N LEU A 24 2.55 3.17 -17.65
CA LEU A 24 3.68 3.32 -18.57
C LEU A 24 3.53 2.45 -19.83
N HIS A 25 3.00 1.23 -19.69
CA HIS A 25 2.91 0.29 -20.82
C HIS A 25 1.90 0.79 -21.86
N GLU A 26 2.29 0.76 -23.14
CA GLU A 26 1.48 1.27 -24.24
C GLU A 26 0.18 0.50 -24.43
N ASP A 27 0.22 -0.83 -24.33
CA ASP A 27 -0.98 -1.69 -24.42
C ASP A 27 -1.96 -1.57 -23.25
N VAL A 28 -1.63 -0.80 -22.21
CA VAL A 28 -2.47 -0.62 -21.03
C VAL A 28 -3.24 0.69 -21.15
N PHE A 29 -4.57 0.58 -21.19
CA PHE A 29 -5.47 1.67 -20.88
C PHE A 29 -5.39 1.93 -19.37
N GLY A 30 -4.62 2.94 -19.00
CA GLY A 30 -4.38 3.33 -17.61
C GLY A 30 -4.60 4.83 -17.40
N TRP A 31 -4.13 5.33 -16.26
CA TRP A 31 -4.23 6.74 -15.89
C TRP A 31 -3.14 7.57 -16.57
N LYS A 32 -3.23 7.74 -17.89
CA LYS A 32 -2.18 8.35 -18.72
C LYS A 32 -1.86 9.80 -18.32
N SER A 33 -2.86 10.61 -17.96
CA SER A 33 -2.65 12.00 -17.52
C SER A 33 -1.76 12.10 -16.26
N LEU A 34 -1.80 11.09 -15.38
CA LEU A 34 -0.96 11.05 -14.19
C LEU A 34 0.54 10.86 -14.52
N LEU A 35 0.89 10.43 -15.73
CA LEU A 35 2.29 10.38 -16.16
C LEU A 35 2.86 11.80 -16.37
N ASP A 36 2.02 12.73 -16.82
CA ASP A 36 2.40 14.12 -17.09
C ASP A 36 2.30 15.00 -15.84
N ASN A 37 1.52 14.56 -14.84
CA ASN A 37 1.27 15.31 -13.61
C ASN A 37 1.95 14.67 -12.39
N TYR A 38 2.35 15.50 -11.42
CA TYR A 38 2.88 14.99 -10.16
C TYR A 38 1.79 14.25 -9.36
N TRP A 39 0.59 14.84 -9.27
CA TRP A 39 -0.53 14.31 -8.52
C TRP A 39 -1.86 14.70 -9.17
N GLU A 40 -2.82 13.80 -9.13
CA GLU A 40 -4.20 14.05 -9.57
C GLU A 40 -5.19 13.44 -8.59
N ALA A 41 -6.39 14.03 -8.45
CA ALA A 41 -7.38 13.52 -7.52
C ALA A 41 -8.04 12.24 -8.05
N HIS A 42 -7.91 11.12 -7.32
CA HIS A 42 -8.60 9.84 -7.66
C HIS A 42 -10.08 10.01 -7.95
N ARG A 43 -10.76 10.91 -7.21
CA ARG A 43 -12.21 11.08 -7.33
C ARG A 43 -12.67 11.78 -8.62
N TYR A 44 -11.76 12.36 -9.40
CA TYR A 44 -12.12 13.12 -10.60
C TYR A 44 -11.35 12.67 -11.84
N SER A 45 -10.03 12.46 -11.71
CA SER A 45 -9.16 12.28 -12.86
C SER A 45 -8.80 10.82 -13.13
N GLU A 46 -9.02 9.91 -12.17
CA GLU A 46 -8.80 8.48 -12.41
C GLU A 46 -9.80 7.97 -13.47
N PRO A 47 -9.37 7.16 -14.46
CA PRO A 47 -10.22 6.83 -15.60
C PRO A 47 -11.56 6.16 -15.27
N PHE A 48 -11.64 5.46 -14.14
CA PHE A 48 -12.83 4.77 -13.64
C PHE A 48 -13.45 5.48 -12.44
N ALA A 49 -13.11 6.73 -12.14
CA ALA A 49 -13.54 7.44 -10.93
C ALA A 49 -15.07 7.48 -10.76
N ALA A 50 -15.82 7.61 -11.87
CA ALA A 50 -17.28 7.54 -11.86
C ALA A 50 -17.77 6.10 -11.59
N CYS A 51 -17.16 5.11 -12.23
CA CYS A 51 -17.47 3.69 -12.06
C CYS A 51 -17.20 3.20 -10.63
N TRP A 52 -16.21 3.79 -9.94
CA TRP A 52 -15.97 3.48 -8.52
C TRP A 52 -17.11 3.91 -7.61
N ARG A 53 -17.84 4.97 -7.97
CA ARG A 53 -19.02 5.44 -7.22
C ARG A 53 -20.27 4.67 -7.59
N ASP A 54 -20.37 4.29 -8.86
CA ASP A 54 -21.49 3.54 -9.43
C ASP A 54 -20.97 2.50 -10.43
N PRO A 55 -20.76 1.24 -9.99
CA PRO A 55 -20.26 0.17 -10.85
C PRO A 55 -21.15 -0.11 -12.07
N GLU A 56 -22.43 0.28 -12.08
CA GLU A 56 -23.31 0.10 -13.24
C GLU A 56 -22.80 0.86 -14.48
N LEU A 57 -22.08 1.97 -14.27
CA LEU A 57 -21.46 2.74 -15.34
C LEU A 57 -20.37 1.96 -16.10
N LEU A 58 -19.86 0.85 -15.57
CA LEU A 58 -18.95 -0.04 -16.32
C LEU A 58 -19.60 -0.56 -17.59
N SER A 59 -20.92 -0.77 -17.61
CA SER A 59 -21.64 -1.23 -18.81
C SER A 59 -21.63 -0.20 -19.95
N GLN A 60 -21.38 1.07 -19.64
CA GLN A 60 -21.33 2.18 -20.58
C GLN A 60 -19.90 2.53 -21.00
N PHE A 61 -18.90 1.93 -20.35
CA PHE A 61 -17.50 2.21 -20.61
C PHE A 61 -17.04 1.56 -21.92
N ASP A 62 -16.33 2.33 -22.76
CA ASP A 62 -15.79 1.81 -24.01
C ASP A 62 -14.54 0.95 -23.77
N PHE A 63 -14.74 -0.37 -23.81
CA PHE A 63 -13.65 -1.34 -23.73
C PHE A 63 -13.09 -1.75 -25.09
N SER A 64 -13.37 -1.06 -26.20
CA SER A 64 -12.91 -1.48 -27.54
C SER A 64 -11.46 -1.12 -27.83
N SER A 65 -10.91 -0.10 -27.18
CA SER A 65 -9.61 0.49 -27.53
C SER A 65 -8.39 -0.36 -27.15
N HIS A 66 -8.47 -1.12 -26.06
CA HIS A 66 -7.34 -1.91 -25.52
C HIS A 66 -7.78 -3.31 -25.09
N ASN A 67 -6.79 -4.19 -24.90
CA ASN A 67 -6.99 -5.51 -24.28
C ASN A 67 -6.72 -5.51 -22.76
N HIS A 68 -5.97 -4.53 -22.27
CA HIS A 68 -5.56 -4.39 -20.88
C HIS A 68 -6.04 -3.06 -20.33
N TYR A 69 -6.83 -3.10 -19.27
CA TYR A 69 -7.34 -1.93 -18.55
C TYR A 69 -6.78 -1.96 -17.13
N PHE A 70 -6.45 -0.79 -16.62
CA PHE A 70 -5.93 -0.61 -15.29
C PHE A 70 -6.75 0.45 -14.56
N THR A 71 -7.10 0.14 -13.31
CA THR A 71 -7.69 1.09 -12.38
C THR A 71 -7.05 0.97 -11.01
N SER A 72 -7.09 2.05 -10.24
CA SER A 72 -6.55 2.08 -8.89
C SER A 72 -7.46 2.82 -7.93
N ILE A 73 -7.60 2.32 -6.71
CA ILE A 73 -8.26 3.07 -5.64
C ILE A 73 -7.75 2.64 -4.26
N SER A 74 -7.66 3.57 -3.30
CA SER A 74 -7.27 3.24 -1.92
C SER A 74 -8.49 2.99 -1.05
N VAL A 75 -8.32 2.22 0.02
CA VAL A 75 -9.33 2.04 1.06
C VAL A 75 -8.77 2.54 2.41
N PRO A 76 -9.41 3.53 3.05
CA PRO A 76 -10.44 4.41 2.48
C PRO A 76 -9.84 5.39 1.45
N LEU A 77 -10.71 6.03 0.67
CA LEU A 77 -10.40 7.25 -0.08
C LEU A 77 -10.87 8.46 0.73
N GLY A 78 -10.07 9.53 0.72
CA GLY A 78 -10.43 10.78 1.36
C GLY A 78 -11.55 11.53 0.64
N ILE A 79 -12.70 11.71 1.28
CA ILE A 79 -13.79 12.57 0.78
C ILE A 79 -14.22 13.53 1.88
N GLU A 80 -13.86 14.81 1.71
CA GLU A 80 -14.16 15.89 2.65
C GLU A 80 -15.68 16.00 2.92
N SER A 81 -16.50 15.91 1.87
CA SER A 81 -17.98 15.97 1.97
C SER A 81 -18.65 14.75 2.60
N LYS A 82 -17.90 13.70 2.96
CA LYS A 82 -18.41 12.47 3.61
C LYS A 82 -17.76 12.19 4.96
N GLY A 83 -17.33 13.23 5.69
CA GLY A 83 -16.68 13.04 6.99
C GLY A 83 -15.28 12.42 6.89
N THR A 84 -14.58 12.67 5.77
CA THR A 84 -13.17 12.34 5.48
C THR A 84 -12.84 10.93 5.00
N LYS A 85 -13.77 9.97 4.94
CA LYS A 85 -13.49 8.56 4.56
C LYS A 85 -14.62 7.93 3.76
N TRP A 86 -14.29 7.40 2.59
CA TRP A 86 -15.18 6.53 1.80
C TRP A 86 -14.47 5.23 1.47
N CYS A 87 -15.10 4.10 1.76
CA CYS A 87 -14.58 2.77 1.43
C CYS A 87 -15.23 2.29 0.13
N PRO A 88 -14.54 2.33 -1.02
CA PRO A 88 -15.07 1.77 -2.26
C PRO A 88 -15.21 0.25 -2.15
N ASP A 89 -16.27 -0.30 -2.72
CA ASP A 89 -16.50 -1.74 -2.75
C ASP A 89 -15.72 -2.39 -3.91
N ILE A 90 -14.52 -2.87 -3.59
CA ILE A 90 -13.63 -3.53 -4.56
C ILE A 90 -14.24 -4.86 -5.05
N LYS A 91 -14.98 -5.55 -4.17
CA LYS A 91 -15.61 -6.84 -4.48
C LYS A 91 -16.71 -6.63 -5.51
N GLU A 92 -17.62 -5.70 -5.26
CA GLU A 92 -18.73 -5.38 -6.17
C GLU A 92 -18.21 -4.89 -7.52
N PHE A 93 -17.27 -3.94 -7.53
CA PHE A 93 -16.68 -3.42 -8.77
C PHE A 93 -16.04 -4.52 -9.61
N GLY A 94 -15.26 -5.40 -8.98
CA GLY A 94 -14.64 -6.53 -9.66
C GLY A 94 -15.67 -7.54 -10.20
N LEU A 95 -16.69 -7.89 -9.41
CA LEU A 95 -17.76 -8.82 -9.84
C LEU A 95 -18.55 -8.24 -11.00
N LYS A 96 -18.81 -6.93 -10.99
CA LYS A 96 -19.47 -6.23 -12.09
C LYS A 96 -18.63 -6.30 -13.37
N ALA A 97 -17.33 -6.04 -13.29
CA ALA A 97 -16.43 -6.19 -14.43
C ALA A 97 -16.38 -7.64 -14.96
N GLN A 98 -16.39 -8.65 -14.09
CA GLN A 98 -16.49 -10.05 -14.51
C GLN A 98 -17.81 -10.36 -15.22
N SER A 99 -18.94 -9.79 -14.76
CA SER A 99 -20.25 -9.96 -15.41
C SER A 99 -20.28 -9.42 -16.84
N LEU A 100 -19.40 -8.48 -17.17
CA LEU A 100 -19.20 -7.93 -18.52
C LEU A 100 -18.20 -8.75 -19.36
N GLY A 101 -17.77 -9.92 -18.88
CA GLY A 101 -16.86 -10.83 -19.58
C GLY A 101 -15.38 -10.45 -19.47
N MET A 102 -15.01 -9.58 -18.53
CA MET A 102 -13.61 -9.22 -18.29
C MET A 102 -12.92 -10.24 -17.37
N LYS A 103 -11.65 -10.53 -17.66
CA LYS A 103 -10.76 -11.19 -16.70
C LYS A 103 -10.29 -10.17 -15.67
N VAL A 104 -10.69 -10.31 -14.41
CA VAL A 104 -10.26 -9.41 -13.33
C VAL A 104 -9.01 -9.94 -12.65
N LYS A 105 -8.04 -9.05 -12.39
CA LYS A 105 -6.82 -9.31 -11.61
C LYS A 105 -6.74 -8.30 -10.49
N ILE A 106 -6.64 -8.79 -9.25
CA ILE A 106 -6.49 -7.92 -8.07
C ILE A 106 -5.03 -7.82 -7.70
N CYS A 107 -4.54 -6.59 -7.58
CA CYS A 107 -3.21 -6.27 -7.06
C CYS A 107 -3.35 -5.52 -5.74
N VAL A 108 -2.80 -6.07 -4.66
CA VAL A 108 -2.83 -5.47 -3.32
C VAL A 108 -1.48 -4.84 -3.01
N ILE A 109 -1.45 -3.52 -2.80
CA ILE A 109 -0.21 -2.82 -2.46
C ILE A 109 0.02 -2.78 -0.94
N GLY A 110 1.24 -3.12 -0.55
CA GLY A 110 1.76 -3.00 0.81
C GLY A 110 2.84 -1.94 0.89
N ARG A 111 2.91 -1.28 2.06
CA ARG A 111 3.96 -0.35 2.47
C ARG A 111 4.22 -0.59 3.95
N ASP A 112 5.39 -0.23 4.44
CA ASP A 112 5.77 -0.34 5.84
C ASP A 112 4.65 0.18 6.77
N GLN A 113 4.31 -0.63 7.78
CA GLN A 113 3.18 -0.37 8.66
C GLN A 113 3.37 0.91 9.50
N THR A 114 4.59 1.19 9.96
CA THR A 114 4.90 2.37 10.78
C THR A 114 4.84 3.62 9.93
N ILE A 115 5.33 3.56 8.69
CA ILE A 115 5.19 4.64 7.72
C ILE A 115 3.72 4.89 7.36
N LEU A 116 2.94 3.84 7.13
CA LEU A 116 1.50 3.95 6.88
C LEU A 116 0.78 4.61 8.05
N GLU A 117 1.03 4.13 9.27
CA GLU A 117 0.41 4.65 10.48
C GLU A 117 0.75 6.13 10.69
N ASN A 118 2.03 6.52 10.58
CA ASN A 118 2.46 7.90 10.70
C ASN A 118 1.83 8.80 9.63
N GLN A 119 1.76 8.33 8.38
CA GLN A 119 1.13 9.08 7.31
C GLN A 119 -0.38 9.28 7.56
N GLN A 120 -1.08 8.22 7.94
CA GLN A 120 -2.53 8.24 8.18
C GLN A 120 -2.85 9.13 9.38
N LYS A 121 -2.16 8.98 10.51
CA LYS A 121 -2.30 9.86 11.69
C LYS A 121 -2.05 11.32 11.34
N ARG A 122 -1.04 11.64 10.52
CA ARG A 122 -0.77 13.02 10.10
C ARG A 122 -1.88 13.63 9.24
N ILE A 123 -2.54 12.85 8.39
CA ILE A 123 -3.53 13.36 7.41
C ILE A 123 -4.98 13.22 7.93
N ARG A 124 -5.23 12.26 8.83
CA ARG A 124 -6.56 11.83 9.26
C ARG A 124 -6.72 11.77 10.77
N GLU A 125 -5.69 12.12 11.53
CA GLU A 125 -5.67 12.11 13.00
C GLU A 125 -5.80 10.71 13.63
N GLU A 126 -6.03 9.67 12.82
CA GLU A 126 -6.09 8.28 13.23
C GLU A 126 -5.52 7.33 12.15
N SER A 127 -5.22 6.10 12.56
CA SER A 127 -4.92 5.02 11.60
C SER A 127 -6.20 4.59 10.89
N THR A 128 -6.11 4.37 9.59
CA THR A 128 -7.23 3.92 8.74
C THR A 128 -7.03 2.51 8.19
N ILE A 129 -5.98 1.81 8.60
CA ILE A 129 -5.61 0.50 8.04
C ILE A 129 -6.73 -0.55 8.19
N ARG A 130 -7.50 -0.49 9.29
CA ARG A 130 -8.61 -1.42 9.56
C ARG A 130 -9.62 -1.51 8.42
N HIS A 131 -9.93 -0.38 7.77
CA HIS A 131 -10.90 -0.34 6.68
C HIS A 131 -10.42 -1.15 5.47
N PHE A 132 -9.11 -1.19 5.24
CA PHE A 132 -8.56 -2.05 4.19
C PHE A 132 -8.60 -3.52 4.59
N TYR A 133 -8.37 -3.89 5.85
CA TYR A 133 -8.51 -5.28 6.28
C TYR A 133 -9.94 -5.80 6.12
N ASP A 134 -10.94 -4.98 6.44
CA ASP A 134 -12.35 -5.32 6.22
C ASP A 134 -12.63 -5.56 4.72
N ALA A 135 -12.13 -4.68 3.84
CA ALA A 135 -12.26 -4.83 2.40
C ALA A 135 -11.49 -6.05 1.85
N LEU A 136 -10.28 -6.31 2.37
CA LEU A 136 -9.42 -7.41 1.93
C LEU A 136 -10.10 -8.76 2.11
N LYS A 137 -10.84 -8.95 3.20
CA LYS A 137 -11.63 -10.17 3.41
C LYS A 137 -12.63 -10.40 2.26
N GLY A 138 -13.43 -9.38 1.92
CA GLY A 138 -14.39 -9.47 0.83
C GLY A 138 -13.74 -9.65 -0.54
N ILE A 139 -12.57 -9.02 -0.75
CA ILE A 139 -11.76 -9.22 -1.95
C ILE A 139 -11.32 -10.67 -2.07
N GLN A 140 -10.75 -11.25 -1.02
CA GLN A 140 -10.22 -12.63 -1.04
C GLN A 140 -11.34 -13.68 -1.16
N GLU A 141 -12.54 -13.40 -0.67
CA GLU A 141 -13.72 -14.25 -0.90
C GLU A 141 -14.10 -14.34 -2.39
N ALA A 142 -14.02 -13.24 -3.13
CA ALA A 142 -14.40 -13.19 -4.55
C ALA A 142 -13.22 -13.46 -5.51
N PHE A 143 -12.01 -13.10 -5.09
CA PHE A 143 -10.77 -13.15 -5.86
C PHE A 143 -9.67 -13.81 -4.99
N PRO A 144 -9.60 -15.16 -4.96
CA PRO A 144 -8.82 -15.88 -3.94
C PRO A 144 -7.31 -15.72 -4.04
N CYS A 145 -6.78 -15.28 -5.19
CA CYS A 145 -5.34 -15.15 -5.43
C CYS A 145 -4.96 -13.71 -5.84
N PRO A 146 -5.11 -12.70 -4.95
CA PRO A 146 -4.61 -11.37 -5.24
C PRO A 146 -3.08 -11.37 -5.26
N SER A 147 -2.48 -10.60 -6.17
CA SER A 147 -1.02 -10.41 -6.22
C SER A 147 -0.63 -9.29 -5.26
N PHE A 148 0.22 -9.59 -4.27
CA PHE A 148 0.73 -8.56 -3.36
C PHE A 148 1.95 -7.87 -3.97
N LEU A 149 1.95 -6.54 -3.92
CA LEU A 149 2.99 -5.68 -4.46
C LEU A 149 3.61 -4.86 -3.33
N SER A 150 4.93 -4.88 -3.20
CA SER A 150 5.65 -4.15 -2.16
C SER A 150 6.14 -2.80 -2.67
N TYR A 151 5.80 -1.74 -1.94
CA TYR A 151 6.35 -0.41 -2.13
C TYR A 151 7.87 -0.41 -1.95
N GLU A 152 8.36 -1.10 -0.92
CA GLU A 152 9.77 -1.15 -0.53
C GLU A 152 10.60 -1.90 -1.58
N LEU A 153 10.13 -3.05 -2.07
CA LEU A 153 10.82 -3.79 -3.13
C LEU A 153 10.86 -3.01 -4.44
N LEU A 154 9.82 -2.22 -4.73
CA LEU A 154 9.80 -1.35 -5.91
C LEU A 154 10.90 -0.27 -5.83
N TYR A 155 11.08 0.40 -4.69
CA TYR A 155 12.18 1.36 -4.55
C TYR A 155 13.55 0.69 -4.53
N LEU A 156 13.67 -0.46 -3.88
CA LEU A 156 14.94 -1.15 -3.68
C LEU A 156 15.50 -1.74 -4.98
N TYR A 157 14.66 -2.44 -5.75
CA TYR A 157 15.08 -3.22 -6.90
C TYR A 157 14.55 -2.69 -8.24
N LYS A 158 13.64 -1.70 -8.21
CA LYS A 158 13.16 -0.97 -9.40
C LYS A 158 12.74 -1.90 -10.54
N GLN A 159 13.39 -1.80 -11.70
CA GLN A 159 13.09 -2.58 -12.90
C GLN A 159 13.20 -4.09 -12.65
N GLU A 160 14.17 -4.55 -11.86
CA GLU A 160 14.34 -5.98 -11.58
C GLU A 160 13.18 -6.54 -10.76
N TYR A 161 12.65 -5.75 -9.81
CA TYR A 161 11.41 -6.14 -9.13
C TYR A 161 10.26 -6.20 -10.12
N LEU A 162 10.03 -5.17 -10.93
CA LEU A 162 8.95 -5.16 -11.92
C LEU A 162 9.04 -6.33 -12.91
N LYS A 163 10.24 -6.67 -13.36
CA LYS A 163 10.51 -7.81 -14.25
C LYS A 163 10.24 -9.15 -13.59
N SER A 164 10.43 -9.25 -12.27
CA SER A 164 10.18 -10.48 -11.50
C SER A 164 8.69 -10.76 -11.26
N LEU A 165 7.80 -9.77 -11.47
CA LEU A 165 6.38 -9.90 -11.17
C LEU A 165 5.64 -10.72 -12.25
N ASP A 166 5.15 -11.91 -11.89
CA ASP A 166 4.23 -12.68 -12.74
C ASP A 166 2.78 -12.27 -12.49
N LEU A 167 2.41 -11.08 -12.94
CA LEU A 167 1.03 -10.59 -12.80
C LEU A 167 0.13 -11.08 -13.91
N GLY A 168 0.64 -11.73 -14.96
CA GLY A 168 -0.07 -11.96 -16.23
C GLY A 168 -0.77 -10.71 -16.78
N PHE A 169 -0.18 -9.54 -16.57
CA PHE A 169 -0.63 -8.23 -17.01
C PHE A 169 0.61 -7.41 -17.45
N PRO A 170 0.55 -6.63 -18.54
CA PRO A 170 1.74 -5.94 -19.05
C PRO A 170 2.25 -4.87 -18.07
N ILE A 171 3.57 -4.87 -17.84
CA ILE A 171 4.28 -3.83 -17.09
C ILE A 171 5.50 -3.42 -17.90
N ALA A 172 5.67 -2.12 -18.13
CA ALA A 172 6.80 -1.58 -18.88
C ALA A 172 8.05 -1.44 -17.99
N TRP A 173 8.55 -2.57 -17.47
CA TRP A 173 9.76 -2.61 -16.62
C TRP A 173 11.01 -2.08 -17.34
N TYR A 174 11.01 -2.09 -18.68
CA TYR A 174 12.08 -1.58 -19.53
C TYR A 174 12.04 -0.06 -19.73
N ASP A 175 10.96 0.62 -19.33
CA ASP A 175 10.80 2.04 -19.57
C ASP A 175 11.72 2.86 -18.65
N LYS A 176 12.52 3.75 -19.25
CA LYS A 176 13.45 4.62 -18.51
C LYS A 176 12.75 5.50 -17.47
N ARG A 177 11.48 5.85 -17.70
CA ARG A 177 10.66 6.66 -16.79
C ARG A 177 10.40 5.97 -15.45
N VAL A 178 10.62 4.66 -15.34
CA VAL A 178 10.60 3.96 -14.03
C VAL A 178 11.60 4.61 -13.07
N ASN A 179 12.80 4.96 -13.52
CA ASN A 179 13.79 5.63 -12.68
C ASN A 179 13.38 7.05 -12.31
N GLU A 180 12.74 7.78 -13.23
CA GLU A 180 12.25 9.14 -13.00
C GLU A 180 11.12 9.14 -11.96
N ILE A 181 10.19 8.20 -12.07
CA ILE A 181 9.08 8.01 -11.11
C ILE A 181 9.60 7.66 -9.71
N LEU A 182 10.69 6.89 -9.63
CA LEU A 182 11.28 6.40 -8.38
C LEU A 182 12.46 7.26 -7.90
N GLU A 183 12.68 8.45 -8.48
CA GLU A 183 13.83 9.30 -8.14
C GLU A 183 13.79 9.75 -6.67
N ARG A 184 12.58 10.01 -6.14
CA ARG A 184 12.39 10.51 -4.77
C ARG A 184 11.52 9.56 -3.96
N ASP A 185 12.13 8.92 -2.97
CA ASP A 185 11.40 8.07 -2.03
C ASP A 185 10.53 8.90 -1.07
N ALA A 186 9.21 8.69 -1.13
CA ALA A 186 8.28 9.37 -0.24
C ALA A 186 8.34 8.84 1.21
N ASN A 187 9.06 7.76 1.49
CA ASN A 187 9.37 7.26 2.82
C ASN A 187 10.34 8.18 3.57
N THR A 188 11.26 8.88 2.89
CA THR A 188 12.33 9.66 3.52
C THR A 188 11.83 10.66 4.56
N LYS A 189 10.66 11.28 4.35
CA LYS A 189 10.06 12.24 5.30
C LYS A 189 9.57 11.63 6.62
N TYR A 190 9.51 10.30 6.72
CA TYR A 190 9.12 9.58 7.94
C TYR A 190 10.32 8.90 8.61
N ILE A 191 11.51 9.00 8.03
CA ILE A 191 12.72 8.35 8.51
C ILE A 191 13.63 9.42 9.10
N ASN A 192 14.09 9.20 10.33
CA ASN A 192 15.04 10.07 11.02
C ASN A 192 16.35 9.32 11.27
N TYR A 193 17.47 10.06 11.29
CA TYR A 193 18.77 9.49 11.59
C TYR A 193 18.84 8.97 13.03
N VAL A 194 19.28 7.73 13.21
CA VAL A 194 19.58 7.13 14.51
C VAL A 194 21.08 7.07 14.65
N LYS A 195 21.61 7.83 15.61
CA LYS A 195 23.06 7.97 15.80
C LYS A 195 23.72 6.69 16.32
N GLU A 196 23.06 6.04 17.27
CA GLU A 196 23.57 4.87 17.99
C GLU A 196 22.42 3.89 18.22
N ASN A 197 22.62 2.60 17.92
CA ASN A 197 21.74 1.51 18.30
C ASN A 197 22.53 0.45 19.07
N PRO A 198 22.03 -0.09 20.20
CA PRO A 198 22.75 -1.13 20.94
C PRO A 198 23.12 -2.36 20.10
N LEU A 199 22.31 -2.70 19.08
CA LEU A 199 22.58 -3.82 18.17
C LEU A 199 23.79 -3.57 17.25
N ASP A 200 24.21 -2.32 17.05
CA ASP A 200 25.39 -2.00 16.24
C ASP A 200 26.65 -2.64 16.82
N ASP A 201 26.73 -2.74 18.15
CA ASP A 201 27.87 -3.33 18.83
C ASP A 201 27.82 -4.86 18.80
N GLY A 202 26.65 -5.47 18.89
CA GLY A 202 26.52 -6.92 18.68
C GLY A 202 26.91 -7.33 17.25
N ASN A 203 26.54 -6.54 16.25
CA ASN A 203 26.95 -6.78 14.87
C ASN A 203 28.48 -6.68 14.69
N LYS A 204 29.13 -5.70 15.34
CA LYS A 204 30.59 -5.54 15.27
C LYS A 204 31.35 -6.61 16.05
N THR A 205 30.82 -7.04 17.19
CA THR A 205 31.54 -7.91 18.14
C THR A 205 31.19 -9.39 17.99
N GLY A 206 30.07 -9.71 17.36
CA GLY A 206 29.54 -11.07 17.28
C GLY A 206 29.06 -11.62 18.64
N ILE A 207 28.98 -10.78 19.68
CA ILE A 207 28.54 -11.18 21.00
C ILE A 207 27.01 -11.19 21.04
N PRO A 208 26.36 -12.31 21.41
CA PRO A 208 24.91 -12.35 21.55
C PRO A 208 24.43 -11.44 22.69
N PHE A 209 23.30 -10.76 22.46
CA PHE A 209 22.57 -10.11 23.54
C PHE A 209 21.65 -11.13 24.24
N PRO A 210 21.83 -11.41 25.54
CA PRO A 210 20.95 -12.33 26.27
C PRO A 210 19.54 -11.75 26.53
N PHE A 211 19.38 -10.43 26.38
CA PHE A 211 18.11 -9.70 26.54
C PHE A 211 17.93 -8.72 25.37
N ASN A 212 16.69 -8.30 25.10
CA ASN A 212 16.43 -7.33 24.04
C ASN A 212 16.92 -5.93 24.47
N PRO A 213 18.00 -5.40 23.86
CA PRO A 213 18.59 -4.14 24.31
C PRO A 213 17.78 -2.90 23.90
N ASN A 214 16.70 -3.09 23.13
CA ASN A 214 15.78 -2.01 22.75
C ASN A 214 14.59 -1.87 23.71
N ILE A 215 14.47 -2.75 24.72
CA ILE A 215 13.47 -2.60 25.78
C ILE A 215 14.16 -1.83 26.91
N PRO A 216 13.64 -0.67 27.36
CA PRO A 216 14.12 -0.03 28.57
C PRO A 216 14.04 -1.05 29.71
N ASP A 217 15.11 -1.24 30.48
CA ASP A 217 15.05 -2.10 31.67
C ASP A 217 13.79 -1.74 32.46
N PRO A 218 13.01 -2.74 32.93
CA PRO A 218 11.94 -2.43 33.87
C PRO A 218 12.56 -1.61 34.99
N PRO A 219 11.87 -0.57 35.51
CA PRO A 219 12.42 0.23 36.61
C PRO A 219 12.91 -0.76 37.64
N SER A 220 14.21 -0.71 37.95
CA SER A 220 14.81 -1.59 38.93
C SER A 220 13.91 -1.50 40.14
N SER A 221 13.15 -2.57 40.39
CA SER A 221 12.58 -2.76 41.70
C SER A 221 13.80 -2.74 42.58
N ASP A 222 14.01 -1.63 43.28
CA ASP A 222 14.79 -1.60 44.50
C ASP A 222 14.08 -2.62 45.40
N VAL A 223 14.41 -3.90 45.20
CA VAL A 223 14.22 -4.92 46.21
C VAL A 223 15.22 -4.50 47.26
N LEU A 224 14.77 -3.59 48.14
CA LEU A 224 15.38 -3.39 49.43
C LEU A 224 15.57 -4.82 49.98
N PRO A 225 16.81 -5.27 50.22
CA PRO A 225 17.00 -6.56 50.85
C PRO A 225 16.20 -6.50 52.15
N CYS A 226 15.29 -7.45 52.34
CA CYS A 226 14.61 -7.61 53.61
C CYS A 226 15.69 -7.72 54.69
N CYS A 227 15.92 -6.62 55.42
CA CYS A 227 16.69 -6.66 56.64
C CYS A 227 16.00 -7.65 57.56
N GLY A 228 16.80 -8.56 58.13
CA GLY A 228 16.34 -9.78 58.76
C GLY A 228 15.23 -9.64 59.79
N ASP A 229 14.50 -10.74 59.92
CA ASP A 229 13.79 -11.21 61.11
C ASP A 229 12.83 -10.27 61.83
N LYS A 230 12.06 -9.41 61.12
CA LYS A 230 10.79 -8.88 61.67
C LYS A 230 9.68 -8.78 60.62
N PRO A 231 8.42 -9.09 60.99
CA PRO A 231 7.28 -8.92 60.10
C PRO A 231 6.86 -7.44 60.07
N CYS A 232 6.86 -6.83 58.87
CA CYS A 232 6.17 -5.57 58.64
C CYS A 232 4.83 -5.87 57.96
N HIS A 233 3.74 -5.43 58.59
CA HIS A 233 2.42 -5.39 57.98
C HIS A 233 2.40 -4.38 56.83
N CYS A 234 1.70 -4.74 55.75
CA CYS A 234 1.49 -3.95 54.54
C CYS A 234 0.94 -2.55 54.80
#